data_AF-A0A2D8M573-F1
#
_entry.id   AF-A0A2D8M573-F1
#
_cell.length_a   1.000
_cell.length_b   1.000
_cell.length_c   1.000
_cell.angle_alpha   90.00
_cell.angle_beta   90.00
_cell.angle_gamma   90.00
#
_symmetry.space_group_name_H-M   'P 1'
#
loop_
_entity.id
_entity.type
_entity.pdbx_description
1 polymer ?
#
loop_
_entity_poly.entity_id
_entity_poly.type
_entity_poly.pdbx_seq_one_letter_code
_entity_poly.pdbx_strand_id
1 'polypeptide(L)'
;MENYSIFLNRVKDIHRLGALQGHLGWDQETIMPKKGSDSRSDILSWLAAERHNRIIDPEMGRLLSELEDDNSLDDDQSANVREMRRTYDKSVLLPSDFVAEFAKARSEALLSWQKARADSDFGAFQPQLQHLVDMTKRKIAYFGGNENPYDVLLDEYEVGMKVSDYDPLFSGLRSRLVPLLQKITAAQEIRKDPSLPPDLRFSIEGQTEFCTKVSEAMGFDFEAGRMDASTHPFSAGLWPGDTRFTTRFDETDPFSCLYAVMHETGHALYEQGLSKEHTLTPRGDAVSLGVHESQSRFWENQIGRTTAFWNVALPWFKEQFPDSPDWTPEELNRIANTVSKGFIRVEADEVTYNLHVMLRYEIEKKIFNENLPVAELPEVWNSMFAEWFDVEVPNDAVGCLQDIHWSMGAFGYFPTYTLGNLYAAQLLEAMENEIGDIDAIVSKGDWSSLLQWLRPRIHEQGSKMTPAELIESATGSPPSPEPFLRYVEGKYGMLYGL
;
A
#
# COMPACT_ATOMS: atom_id res chain seq x y z
N MET A 1 -25.42 -14.14 22.69
CA MET A 1 -25.70 -14.91 21.44
C MET A 1 -26.81 -14.38 20.54
N GLU A 2 -28.07 -14.17 20.98
CA GLU A 2 -29.14 -13.65 20.08
C GLU A 2 -28.79 -12.26 19.52
N ASN A 3 -28.38 -11.33 20.39
CA ASN A 3 -27.91 -10.00 20.00
C ASN A 3 -26.72 -10.06 19.04
N TYR A 4 -25.78 -10.99 19.22
CA TYR A 4 -24.65 -11.15 18.33
C TYR A 4 -25.08 -11.55 16.92
N SER A 5 -26.07 -12.46 16.80
CA SER A 5 -26.63 -12.83 15.50
C SER A 5 -27.32 -11.64 14.79
N ILE A 6 -28.02 -10.79 15.54
CA ILE A 6 -28.66 -9.57 15.00
C ILE A 6 -27.56 -8.58 14.53
N PHE A 7 -26.58 -8.31 15.39
CA PHE A 7 -25.42 -7.47 15.09
C PHE A 7 -24.71 -7.94 13.82
N LEU A 8 -24.39 -9.23 13.73
CA LEU A 8 -23.64 -9.80 12.61
C LEU A 8 -24.40 -9.65 11.28
N ASN A 9 -25.73 -9.78 11.28
CA ASN A 9 -26.53 -9.56 10.08
C ASN A 9 -26.47 -8.10 9.60
N ARG A 10 -26.49 -7.13 10.53
CA ARG A 10 -26.36 -5.70 10.20
C ARG A 10 -24.96 -5.38 9.66
N VAL A 11 -23.93 -5.93 10.28
CA VAL A 11 -22.54 -5.84 9.82
C VAL A 11 -22.41 -6.38 8.40
N LYS A 12 -22.94 -7.56 8.11
CA LYS A 12 -22.88 -8.15 6.76
C LYS A 12 -23.53 -7.27 5.70
N ASP A 13 -24.65 -6.60 6.01
CA ASP A 13 -25.26 -5.63 5.09
C ASP A 13 -24.36 -4.41 4.82
N ILE A 14 -23.69 -3.89 5.86
CA ILE A 14 -22.74 -2.78 5.71
C ILE A 14 -21.56 -3.18 4.80
N HIS A 15 -21.00 -4.38 4.98
CA HIS A 15 -19.90 -4.87 4.15
C HIS A 15 -20.36 -5.21 2.73
N ARG A 16 -21.61 -5.65 2.52
CA ARG A 16 -22.17 -5.84 1.16
C ARG A 16 -22.22 -4.53 0.39
N LEU A 17 -22.66 -3.44 1.04
CA LEU A 17 -22.65 -2.11 0.43
C LEU A 17 -21.21 -1.68 0.09
N GLY A 18 -20.26 -1.91 1.00
CA GLY A 18 -18.83 -1.66 0.74
C GLY A 18 -18.30 -2.45 -0.46
N ALA A 19 -18.60 -3.74 -0.56
CA ALA A 19 -18.19 -4.58 -1.68
C ALA A 19 -18.80 -4.09 -3.03
N LEU A 20 -20.06 -3.66 -3.04
CA LEU A 20 -20.68 -3.05 -4.22
C LEU A 20 -19.97 -1.75 -4.63
N GLN A 21 -19.60 -0.91 -3.66
CA GLN A 21 -18.82 0.30 -3.93
C GLN A 21 -17.46 -0.06 -4.53
N GLY A 22 -16.75 -1.03 -3.95
CA GLY A 22 -15.46 -1.51 -4.45
C GLY A 22 -15.55 -2.02 -5.89
N HIS A 23 -16.56 -2.82 -6.20
CA HIS A 23 -16.77 -3.34 -7.56
C HIS A 23 -17.08 -2.23 -8.58
N LEU A 24 -17.93 -1.26 -8.21
CA LEU A 24 -18.21 -0.10 -9.06
C LEU A 24 -16.99 0.80 -9.23
N GLY A 25 -16.12 0.87 -8.23
CA GLY A 25 -14.80 1.51 -8.31
C GLY A 25 -13.89 0.80 -9.31
N TRP A 26 -13.77 -0.53 -9.22
CA TRP A 26 -13.02 -1.31 -10.20
C TRP A 26 -13.53 -1.10 -11.63
N ASP A 27 -14.85 -1.13 -11.85
CA ASP A 27 -15.43 -0.92 -13.17
C ASP A 27 -15.11 0.48 -13.70
N GLN A 28 -15.12 1.49 -12.82
CA GLN A 28 -14.83 2.89 -13.14
C GLN A 28 -13.43 3.05 -13.75
N GLU A 29 -12.45 2.33 -13.20
CA GLU A 29 -11.04 2.45 -13.57
C GLU A 29 -10.60 1.50 -14.69
N THR A 30 -11.50 0.64 -15.19
CA THR A 30 -11.17 -0.40 -16.18
C THR A 30 -12.02 -0.30 -17.44
N ILE A 31 -13.33 -0.55 -17.33
CA ILE A 31 -14.21 -0.78 -18.50
C ILE A 31 -15.36 0.23 -18.62
N MET A 32 -15.52 1.15 -17.65
CA MET A 32 -16.59 2.15 -17.68
C MET A 32 -16.53 3.02 -18.94
N PRO A 33 -17.65 3.20 -19.68
CA PRO A 33 -17.70 4.12 -20.81
C PRO A 33 -17.38 5.57 -20.40
N LYS A 34 -16.69 6.32 -21.27
CA LYS A 34 -16.28 7.72 -21.01
C LYS A 34 -17.40 8.68 -20.58
N LYS A 35 -18.66 8.41 -20.96
CA LYS A 35 -19.83 9.22 -20.60
C LYS A 35 -20.57 8.72 -19.35
N GLY A 36 -20.06 7.68 -18.69
CA GLY A 36 -20.68 7.06 -17.52
C GLY A 36 -20.43 7.78 -16.19
N SER A 37 -19.51 8.75 -16.17
CA SER A 37 -19.04 9.40 -14.94
C SER A 37 -20.18 9.95 -14.08
N ASP A 38 -21.10 10.72 -14.64
CA ASP A 38 -22.18 11.36 -13.87
C ASP A 38 -23.08 10.32 -13.16
N SER A 39 -23.51 9.29 -13.89
CA SER A 39 -24.32 8.21 -13.32
C SER A 39 -23.55 7.36 -12.31
N ARG A 40 -22.25 7.12 -12.55
CA ARG A 40 -21.37 6.38 -11.62
C ARG A 40 -21.22 7.13 -10.30
N SER A 41 -20.91 8.42 -10.36
CA SER A 41 -20.74 9.27 -9.18
C SER A 41 -22.02 9.37 -8.36
N ASP A 42 -23.19 9.48 -9.00
CA ASP A 42 -24.50 9.50 -8.32
C ASP A 42 -24.76 8.20 -7.53
N ILE A 43 -24.59 7.03 -8.19
CA ILE A 43 -24.79 5.73 -7.55
C ILE A 43 -23.80 5.49 -6.40
N LEU A 44 -22.52 5.81 -6.60
CA LEU A 44 -21.50 5.66 -5.56
C LEU A 44 -21.79 6.56 -4.35
N SER A 45 -22.29 7.77 -4.58
CA SER A 45 -22.69 8.71 -3.52
C SER A 45 -23.90 8.18 -2.74
N TRP A 46 -24.90 7.65 -3.43
CA TRP A 46 -26.05 7.01 -2.78
C TRP A 46 -25.63 5.80 -1.94
N LEU A 47 -24.81 4.88 -2.49
CA LEU A 47 -24.30 3.73 -1.74
C LEU A 47 -23.49 4.14 -0.50
N ALA A 48 -22.67 5.19 -0.61
CA ALA A 48 -21.92 5.72 0.53
C ALA A 48 -22.86 6.23 1.64
N ALA A 49 -23.92 6.96 1.26
CA ALA A 49 -24.92 7.45 2.21
C ALA A 49 -25.69 6.30 2.88
N GLU A 50 -26.14 5.30 2.12
CA GLU A 50 -26.82 4.11 2.66
C GLU A 50 -25.92 3.34 3.64
N ARG A 51 -24.65 3.15 3.28
CA ARG A 51 -23.68 2.48 4.16
C ARG A 51 -23.47 3.28 5.44
N HIS A 52 -23.24 4.59 5.33
CA HIS A 52 -23.04 5.47 6.49
C HIS A 52 -24.24 5.46 7.43
N ASN A 53 -25.47 5.63 6.90
CA ASN A 53 -26.70 5.62 7.69
C ASN A 53 -26.88 4.32 8.49
N ARG A 54 -26.47 3.17 7.92
CA ARG A 54 -26.52 1.88 8.62
C ARG A 54 -25.45 1.73 9.70
N ILE A 55 -24.28 2.31 9.49
CA ILE A 55 -23.22 2.35 10.50
C ILE A 55 -23.71 3.16 11.70
N ILE A 56 -24.21 4.38 11.49
CA ILE A 56 -24.62 5.30 12.58
C ILE A 56 -26.02 5.02 13.15
N ASP A 57 -26.65 3.90 12.78
CA ASP A 57 -27.97 3.54 13.30
C ASP A 57 -27.91 3.37 14.84
N PRO A 58 -28.78 4.03 15.63
CA PRO A 58 -28.77 3.92 17.09
C PRO A 58 -28.86 2.48 17.62
N GLU A 59 -29.52 1.58 16.88
CA GLU A 59 -29.59 0.16 17.21
C GLU A 59 -28.23 -0.53 17.10
N MET A 60 -27.39 -0.12 16.14
CA MET A 60 -26.00 -0.58 16.06
C MET A 60 -25.24 -0.19 17.33
N GLY A 61 -25.36 1.06 17.77
CA GLY A 61 -24.74 1.54 19.00
C GLY A 61 -25.21 0.79 20.26
N ARG A 62 -26.52 0.50 20.35
CA ARG A 62 -27.09 -0.31 21.44
C ARG A 62 -26.50 -1.73 21.45
N LEU A 63 -26.49 -2.39 20.29
CA LEU A 63 -25.96 -3.76 20.15
C LEU A 63 -24.48 -3.83 20.49
N LEU A 64 -23.67 -2.89 20.01
CA LEU A 64 -22.24 -2.82 20.33
C LEU A 64 -22.03 -2.71 21.85
N SER A 65 -22.74 -1.79 22.51
CA SER A 65 -22.60 -1.58 23.95
C SER A 65 -22.97 -2.83 24.77
N GLU A 66 -23.99 -3.57 24.35
CA GLU A 66 -24.39 -4.82 25.02
C GLU A 66 -23.40 -5.97 24.77
N LEU A 67 -22.78 -6.01 23.59
CA LEU A 67 -21.84 -7.06 23.20
C LEU A 67 -20.44 -6.85 23.78
N GLU A 68 -20.03 -5.59 24.01
CA GLU A 68 -18.76 -5.24 24.67
C GLU A 68 -18.65 -5.81 26.09
N ASP A 69 -19.79 -5.92 26.80
CA ASP A 69 -19.87 -6.48 28.15
C ASP A 69 -20.13 -8.02 28.16
N ASP A 70 -20.32 -8.65 26.99
CA ASP A 70 -20.65 -10.08 26.86
C ASP A 70 -19.39 -10.96 26.89
N ASN A 71 -19.03 -11.45 28.08
CA ASN A 71 -17.90 -12.38 28.27
C ASN A 71 -18.10 -13.78 27.66
N SER A 72 -19.22 -14.05 26.96
CA SER A 72 -19.43 -15.31 26.25
C SER A 72 -18.95 -15.30 24.80
N LEU A 73 -18.52 -14.14 24.28
CA LEU A 73 -17.96 -14.03 22.94
C LEU A 73 -16.58 -14.71 22.87
N ASP A 74 -16.34 -15.42 21.77
CA ASP A 74 -15.00 -15.90 21.43
C ASP A 74 -14.13 -14.77 20.84
N ASP A 75 -12.85 -15.05 20.58
CA ASP A 75 -11.89 -14.04 20.09
C ASP A 75 -12.29 -13.49 18.71
N ASP A 76 -12.86 -14.32 17.82
CA ASP A 76 -13.24 -13.91 16.47
C ASP A 76 -14.50 -13.02 16.51
N GLN A 77 -15.44 -13.34 17.40
CA GLN A 77 -16.62 -12.52 17.68
C GLN A 77 -16.25 -11.19 18.34
N SER A 78 -15.31 -11.23 19.29
CA SER A 78 -14.79 -10.04 19.96
C SER A 78 -14.08 -9.10 19.00
N ALA A 79 -13.31 -9.63 18.03
CA ALA A 79 -12.71 -8.84 16.96
C ALA A 79 -13.75 -8.11 16.10
N ASN A 80 -14.86 -8.77 15.74
CA ASN A 80 -15.96 -8.12 15.02
C ASN A 80 -16.56 -6.94 15.79
N VAL A 81 -16.79 -7.12 17.10
CA VAL A 81 -17.35 -6.08 17.96
C VAL A 81 -16.36 -4.92 18.10
N ARG A 82 -15.07 -5.20 18.37
CA ARG A 82 -14.00 -4.20 18.53
C ARG A 82 -13.85 -3.32 17.30
N GLU A 83 -13.72 -3.91 16.11
CA GLU A 83 -13.52 -3.15 14.88
C GLU A 83 -14.77 -2.38 14.46
N MET A 84 -15.96 -2.96 14.65
CA MET A 84 -17.22 -2.28 14.35
C MET A 84 -17.50 -1.15 15.34
N ARG A 85 -17.14 -1.29 16.62
CA ARG A 85 -17.15 -0.21 17.61
C ARG A 85 -16.31 0.97 17.13
N ARG A 86 -15.06 0.71 16.76
CA ARG A 86 -14.14 1.75 16.27
C ARG A 86 -14.72 2.48 15.04
N THR A 87 -15.29 1.72 14.11
CA THR A 87 -15.96 2.26 12.92
C THR A 87 -17.19 3.11 13.28
N TYR A 88 -18.02 2.63 14.21
CA TYR A 88 -19.19 3.33 14.71
C TYR A 88 -18.81 4.66 15.36
N ASP A 89 -17.89 4.62 16.32
CA ASP A 89 -17.47 5.79 17.10
C ASP A 89 -16.90 6.89 16.19
N LYS A 90 -15.98 6.55 15.28
CA LYS A 90 -15.46 7.52 14.31
C LYS A 90 -16.57 8.08 13.41
N SER A 91 -17.54 7.26 13.01
CA SER A 91 -18.62 7.68 12.11
C SER A 91 -19.64 8.61 12.78
N VAL A 92 -19.98 8.40 14.05
CA VAL A 92 -20.97 9.23 14.76
C VAL A 92 -20.41 10.57 15.24
N LEU A 93 -19.07 10.69 15.37
CA LEU A 93 -18.41 11.92 15.81
C LEU A 93 -18.37 13.00 14.72
N LEU A 94 -18.54 12.63 13.46
CA LEU A 94 -18.48 13.56 12.33
C LEU A 94 -19.89 14.04 11.94
N PRO A 95 -20.18 15.35 12.05
CA PRO A 95 -21.44 15.90 11.57
C PRO A 95 -21.64 15.68 10.07
N SER A 96 -22.88 15.42 9.64
CA SER A 96 -23.18 15.10 8.24
C SER A 96 -22.87 16.27 7.28
N ASP A 97 -23.02 17.51 7.73
CA ASP A 97 -22.63 18.71 6.98
C ASP A 97 -21.11 18.81 6.81
N PHE A 98 -20.32 18.49 7.84
CA PHE A 98 -18.87 18.40 7.75
C PHE A 98 -18.43 17.31 6.76
N VAL A 99 -19.04 16.12 6.80
CA VAL A 99 -18.71 15.02 5.88
C VAL A 99 -18.97 15.44 4.42
N ALA A 100 -20.10 16.11 4.16
CA ALA A 100 -20.44 16.61 2.83
C ALA A 100 -19.49 17.74 2.37
N GLU A 101 -19.18 18.70 3.25
CA GLU A 101 -18.22 19.79 3.00
C GLU A 101 -16.84 19.22 2.66
N PHE A 102 -16.35 18.26 3.44
CA PHE A 102 -15.03 17.67 3.25
C PHE A 102 -14.96 16.80 1.97
N ALA A 103 -16.02 16.07 1.65
CA ALA A 103 -16.11 15.34 0.39
C ALA A 103 -16.03 16.26 -0.83
N LYS A 104 -16.74 17.39 -0.80
CA LYS A 104 -16.68 18.41 -1.85
C LYS A 104 -15.28 19.03 -1.97
N ALA A 105 -14.68 19.42 -0.84
CA ALA A 105 -13.34 20.00 -0.81
C ALA A 105 -12.29 19.08 -1.44
N ARG A 106 -12.33 17.77 -1.17
CA ARG A 106 -11.42 16.78 -1.77
C ARG A 106 -11.61 16.67 -3.30
N SER A 107 -12.86 16.69 -3.78
CA SER A 107 -13.14 16.64 -5.21
C SER A 107 -12.60 17.88 -5.95
N GLU A 108 -12.81 19.06 -5.37
CA GLU A 108 -12.30 20.33 -5.93
C GLU A 108 -10.77 20.40 -5.89
N ALA A 109 -10.16 19.96 -4.78
CA ALA A 109 -8.72 19.91 -4.62
C ALA A 109 -8.04 18.94 -5.61
N LEU A 110 -8.63 17.77 -5.86
CA LEU A 110 -8.12 16.81 -6.83
C LEU A 110 -8.03 17.42 -8.24
N LEU A 111 -9.10 18.06 -8.71
CA LEU A 111 -9.12 18.71 -10.03
C LEU A 111 -8.11 19.86 -10.10
N SER A 112 -7.99 20.64 -9.03
CA SER A 112 -7.00 21.72 -8.92
C SER A 112 -5.57 21.18 -8.95
N TRP A 113 -5.30 20.09 -8.24
CA TRP A 113 -3.99 19.43 -8.19
C TRP A 113 -3.58 18.87 -9.55
N GLN A 114 -4.50 18.20 -10.27
CA GLN A 114 -4.21 17.65 -11.60
C GLN A 114 -3.70 18.74 -12.56
N LYS A 115 -4.34 19.90 -12.54
CA LYS A 115 -3.93 21.06 -13.35
C LYS A 115 -2.61 21.65 -12.84
N ALA A 116 -2.49 21.91 -11.54
CA ALA A 116 -1.29 22.47 -10.93
C ALA A 116 -0.04 21.61 -11.17
N ARG A 117 -0.17 20.28 -11.05
CA ARG A 117 0.94 19.34 -11.33
C ARG A 117 1.33 19.37 -12.80
N ALA A 118 0.37 19.43 -13.72
CA ALA A 118 0.66 19.52 -15.15
C ALA A 118 1.39 20.82 -15.52
N ASP A 119 1.05 21.93 -14.86
CA ASP A 119 1.62 23.26 -15.10
C ASP A 119 2.85 23.56 -14.21
N SER A 120 3.20 22.67 -13.26
CA SER A 120 4.22 22.88 -12.22
C SER A 120 4.00 24.18 -11.41
N ASP A 121 2.74 24.42 -11.03
CA ASP A 121 2.29 25.64 -10.34
C ASP A 121 1.69 25.30 -8.97
N PHE A 122 2.54 25.19 -7.94
CA PHE A 122 2.05 24.95 -6.57
C PHE A 122 1.17 26.11 -6.06
N GLY A 123 1.44 27.35 -6.48
CA GLY A 123 0.67 28.52 -6.08
C GLY A 123 -0.81 28.41 -6.45
N ALA A 124 -1.13 27.79 -7.59
CA ALA A 124 -2.51 27.51 -7.99
C ALA A 124 -3.21 26.47 -7.10
N PHE A 125 -2.48 25.49 -6.56
CA PHE A 125 -3.03 24.44 -5.68
C PHE A 125 -3.07 24.84 -4.21
N GLN A 126 -2.14 25.69 -3.76
CA GLN A 126 -1.95 26.08 -2.36
C GLN A 126 -3.26 26.44 -1.63
N PRO A 127 -4.20 27.25 -2.19
CA PRO A 127 -5.44 27.59 -1.48
C PRO A 127 -6.32 26.38 -1.20
N GLN A 128 -6.39 25.42 -2.13
CA GLN A 128 -7.17 24.19 -1.96
C GLN A 128 -6.52 23.26 -0.94
N LEU A 129 -5.20 23.13 -0.98
CA LEU A 129 -4.47 22.35 0.01
C LEU A 129 -4.61 22.94 1.42
N GLN A 130 -4.54 24.27 1.55
CA GLN A 130 -4.79 24.95 2.83
C GLN A 130 -6.19 24.65 3.36
N HIS A 131 -7.21 24.73 2.51
CA HIS A 131 -8.58 24.38 2.90
C HIS A 131 -8.68 22.92 3.38
N LEU A 132 -8.03 21.97 2.69
CA LEU A 132 -7.99 20.56 3.12
C LEU A 132 -7.26 20.36 4.45
N VAL A 133 -6.16 21.08 4.70
CA VAL A 133 -5.45 21.03 5.99
C VAL A 133 -6.36 21.55 7.11
N ASP A 134 -7.04 22.67 6.90
CA ASP A 134 -7.95 23.25 7.89
C ASP A 134 -9.15 22.31 8.19
N MET A 135 -9.70 21.69 7.15
CA MET A 135 -10.74 20.67 7.27
C MET A 135 -10.25 19.43 8.02
N THR A 136 -9.03 18.98 7.75
CA THR A 136 -8.42 17.85 8.46
C THR A 136 -8.19 18.18 9.93
N LYS A 137 -7.77 19.41 10.27
CA LYS A 137 -7.66 19.86 11.67
C LYS A 137 -9.03 19.85 12.38
N ARG A 138 -10.10 20.26 11.70
CA ARG A 138 -11.49 20.11 12.21
C ARG A 138 -11.86 18.64 12.42
N LYS A 139 -11.49 17.74 11.49
CA LYS A 139 -11.70 16.28 11.62
C LYS A 139 -11.04 15.73 12.90
N ILE A 140 -9.77 16.08 13.12
CA ILE A 140 -9.02 15.68 14.32
C ILE A 140 -9.74 16.17 15.59
N ALA A 141 -10.22 17.42 15.59
CA ALA A 141 -10.95 17.98 16.72
C ALA A 141 -12.27 17.25 17.01
N TYR A 142 -12.98 16.75 15.99
CA TYR A 142 -14.18 15.92 16.18
C TYR A 142 -13.87 14.57 16.82
N PHE A 143 -12.78 13.92 16.39
CA PHE A 143 -12.36 12.66 17.01
C PHE A 143 -11.90 12.84 18.46
N GLY A 144 -11.29 13.99 18.77
CA GLY A 144 -10.88 14.36 20.13
C GLY A 144 -9.76 13.47 20.69
N GLY A 145 -9.44 13.66 21.97
CA GLY A 145 -8.76 12.63 22.78
C GLY A 145 -7.29 12.32 22.50
N ASN A 146 -6.50 13.19 21.85
CA ASN A 146 -5.09 12.91 21.64
C ASN A 146 -4.17 14.10 21.99
N GLU A 147 -3.09 13.83 22.71
CA GLU A 147 -2.03 14.81 23.01
C GLU A 147 -1.26 15.19 21.73
N ASN A 148 -1.22 14.28 20.74
CA ASN A 148 -0.58 14.47 19.44
C ASN A 148 -1.63 14.42 18.31
N PRO A 149 -1.91 15.54 17.61
CA PRO A 149 -2.89 15.58 16.53
C PRO A 149 -2.60 14.60 15.38
N TYR A 150 -1.33 14.38 15.05
CA TYR A 150 -0.96 13.53 13.92
C TYR A 150 -1.19 12.04 14.19
N ASP A 151 -1.14 11.59 15.45
CA ASP A 151 -1.47 10.21 15.84
C ASP A 151 -2.91 9.81 15.45
N VAL A 152 -3.84 10.78 15.49
CA VAL A 152 -5.23 10.56 15.07
C VAL A 152 -5.33 10.21 13.58
N LEU A 153 -4.45 10.79 12.76
CA LEU A 153 -4.41 10.56 11.32
C LEU A 153 -3.70 9.24 10.99
N LEU A 154 -2.64 8.89 11.73
CA LEU A 154 -1.95 7.60 11.60
C LEU A 154 -2.89 6.42 11.90
N ASP A 155 -3.67 6.53 12.99
CA ASP A 155 -4.60 5.47 13.43
C ASP A 155 -5.77 5.20 12.44
N GLU A 156 -6.04 6.11 11.49
CA GLU A 156 -6.99 5.82 10.41
C GLU A 156 -6.51 4.73 9.46
N TYR A 157 -5.19 4.57 9.29
CA TYR A 157 -4.59 3.69 8.29
C TYR A 157 -3.80 2.54 8.88
N GLU A 158 -3.18 2.74 10.05
CA GLU A 158 -2.43 1.74 10.79
C GLU A 158 -2.79 1.82 12.28
N VAL A 159 -3.70 0.94 12.71
CA VAL A 159 -4.32 0.99 14.04
C VAL A 159 -3.28 0.81 15.14
N GLY A 160 -3.31 1.69 16.13
CA GLY A 160 -2.49 1.58 17.35
C GLY A 160 -1.05 2.08 17.22
N MET A 161 -0.56 2.37 16.01
CA MET A 161 0.77 2.96 15.80
C MET A 161 0.73 4.48 15.99
N LYS A 162 1.70 5.02 16.74
CA LYS A 162 1.80 6.46 17.04
C LYS A 162 3.15 7.02 16.60
N VAL A 163 3.27 8.35 16.59
CA VAL A 163 4.54 9.05 16.35
C VAL A 163 5.65 8.55 17.29
N SER A 164 5.33 8.17 18.54
CA SER A 164 6.29 7.58 19.47
C SER A 164 6.87 6.25 19.01
N ASP A 165 6.14 5.52 18.17
CA ASP A 165 6.56 4.24 17.60
C ASP A 165 7.24 4.45 16.23
N TYR A 166 6.69 5.35 15.40
CA TYR A 166 7.25 5.68 14.09
C TYR A 166 8.60 6.39 14.16
N ASP A 167 8.79 7.37 15.05
CA ASP A 167 10.01 8.20 15.08
C ASP A 167 11.30 7.37 15.29
N PRO A 168 11.35 6.41 16.25
CA PRO A 168 12.50 5.51 16.38
C PRO A 168 12.74 4.65 15.14
N LEU A 169 11.68 4.08 14.54
CA LEU A 169 11.77 3.25 13.33
C LEU A 169 12.37 4.05 12.16
N PHE A 170 11.80 5.22 11.90
CA PHE A 170 12.18 6.10 10.79
C PHE A 170 13.60 6.65 10.99
N SER A 171 13.95 7.07 12.21
CA SER A 171 15.31 7.52 12.53
C SER A 171 16.35 6.41 12.30
N GLY A 172 16.03 5.17 12.71
CA GLY A 172 16.87 4.00 12.46
C GLY A 172 17.12 3.78 10.97
N LEU A 173 16.05 3.79 10.16
CA LEU A 173 16.13 3.65 8.71
C LEU A 173 17.00 4.73 8.05
N ARG A 174 16.73 6.00 8.30
CA ARG A 174 17.48 7.11 7.68
C ARG A 174 18.96 7.06 7.98
N SER A 175 19.33 6.72 9.22
CA SER A 175 20.73 6.67 9.66
C SER A 175 21.59 5.66 8.88
N ARG A 176 20.95 4.66 8.24
CA ARG A 176 21.63 3.59 7.50
C ARG A 176 21.37 3.62 6.00
N LEU A 177 20.17 3.99 5.56
CA LEU A 177 19.83 4.09 4.14
C LEU A 177 20.53 5.24 3.44
N VAL A 178 20.68 6.42 4.08
CA VAL A 178 21.39 7.55 3.46
C VAL A 178 22.87 7.22 3.20
N PRO A 179 23.64 6.69 4.18
CA PRO A 179 25.00 6.22 3.90
C PRO A 179 25.08 5.08 2.88
N LEU A 180 24.11 4.16 2.86
CA LEU A 180 24.05 3.09 1.87
C LEU A 180 23.87 3.66 0.46
N LEU A 181 22.93 4.58 0.26
CA LEU A 181 22.70 5.28 -1.00
C LEU A 181 23.99 5.96 -1.49
N GLN A 182 24.70 6.68 -0.62
CA GLN A 182 25.96 7.35 -0.96
C GLN A 182 27.02 6.35 -1.44
N LYS A 183 27.17 5.20 -0.76
CA LYS A 183 28.09 4.13 -1.18
C LYS A 183 27.71 3.54 -2.53
N ILE A 184 26.43 3.29 -2.76
CA ILE A 184 25.91 2.76 -4.04
C ILE A 184 26.18 3.76 -5.17
N THR A 185 25.85 5.04 -4.99
CA THR A 185 26.12 6.07 -6.01
C THR A 185 27.61 6.17 -6.31
N ALA A 186 28.49 6.09 -5.30
CA ALA A 186 29.93 6.07 -5.54
C ALA A 186 30.41 4.83 -6.31
N ALA A 187 29.80 3.67 -6.08
CA ALA A 187 30.11 2.44 -6.81
C ALA A 187 29.63 2.51 -8.28
N GLN A 188 28.49 3.16 -8.55
CA GLN A 188 27.94 3.35 -9.90
C GLN A 188 28.85 4.19 -10.81
N GLU A 189 29.61 5.13 -10.25
CA GLU A 189 30.63 5.89 -10.99
C GLU A 189 31.77 5.00 -11.52
N ILE A 190 32.04 3.88 -10.83
CA ILE A 190 33.07 2.90 -11.21
C ILE A 190 32.49 1.84 -12.14
N ARG A 191 31.31 1.32 -11.80
CA ARG A 191 30.61 0.27 -12.53
C ARG A 191 29.18 0.67 -12.79
N LYS A 192 28.91 1.13 -14.01
CA LYS A 192 27.57 1.48 -14.47
C LYS A 192 26.62 0.29 -14.39
N ASP A 193 25.36 0.60 -14.13
CA ASP A 193 24.29 -0.39 -14.15
C ASP A 193 23.92 -0.79 -15.57
N PRO A 194 23.48 -2.05 -15.75
CA PRO A 194 22.94 -2.49 -17.01
C PRO A 194 21.63 -1.74 -17.32
N SER A 195 21.38 -1.48 -18.59
CA SER A 195 20.15 -0.84 -19.06
C SER A 195 19.48 -1.66 -20.15
N LEU A 196 18.16 -1.53 -20.25
CA LEU A 196 17.42 -2.05 -21.40
C LEU A 196 17.89 -1.39 -22.70
N PRO A 197 18.02 -2.15 -23.81
CA PRO A 197 18.24 -1.56 -25.13
C PRO A 197 17.06 -0.66 -25.52
N PRO A 198 17.29 0.61 -25.92
CA PRO A 198 16.22 1.60 -26.13
C PRO A 198 15.29 1.28 -27.31
N ASP A 199 15.76 0.48 -28.27
CA ASP A 199 14.99 0.10 -29.47
C ASP A 199 14.18 -1.19 -29.27
N LEU A 200 14.37 -1.90 -28.15
CA LEU A 200 13.64 -3.13 -27.88
C LEU A 200 12.19 -2.80 -27.51
N ARG A 201 11.27 -3.62 -27.97
CA ARG A 201 9.84 -3.47 -27.69
C ARG A 201 9.26 -4.78 -27.16
N PHE A 202 8.35 -4.65 -26.21
CA PHE A 202 7.73 -5.75 -25.50
C PHE A 202 6.22 -5.64 -25.71
N SER A 203 5.66 -6.49 -26.58
CA SER A 203 4.23 -6.41 -26.90
C SER A 203 3.36 -6.57 -25.66
N ILE A 204 2.21 -5.90 -25.64
CA ILE A 204 1.23 -5.99 -24.55
C ILE A 204 0.77 -7.44 -24.36
N GLU A 205 0.56 -8.16 -25.47
CA GLU A 205 0.17 -9.58 -25.43
C GLU A 205 1.27 -10.42 -24.76
N GLY A 206 2.54 -10.21 -25.12
CA GLY A 206 3.66 -10.93 -24.50
C GLY A 206 3.81 -10.61 -23.02
N GLN A 207 3.62 -9.35 -22.62
CA GLN A 207 3.60 -8.94 -21.22
C GLN A 207 2.45 -9.62 -20.46
N THR A 208 1.26 -9.69 -21.07
CA THR A 208 0.07 -10.33 -20.48
C THR A 208 0.29 -11.82 -20.23
N GLU A 209 0.79 -12.56 -21.22
CA GLU A 209 1.04 -14.01 -21.09
C GLU A 209 2.16 -14.29 -20.05
N PHE A 210 3.25 -13.53 -20.10
CA PHE A 210 4.34 -13.67 -19.13
C PHE A 210 3.88 -13.37 -17.70
N CYS A 211 3.15 -12.26 -17.50
CA CYS A 211 2.66 -11.85 -16.19
C CYS A 211 1.59 -12.79 -15.63
N THR A 212 0.74 -13.37 -16.49
CA THR A 212 -0.22 -14.41 -16.10
C THR A 212 0.51 -15.61 -15.50
N LYS A 213 1.53 -16.13 -16.21
CA LYS A 213 2.32 -17.28 -15.75
C LYS A 213 3.06 -17.02 -14.43
N VAL A 214 3.60 -15.80 -14.25
CA VAL A 214 4.21 -15.38 -12.98
C VAL A 214 3.17 -15.36 -11.85
N SER A 215 1.99 -14.80 -12.10
CA SER A 215 0.92 -14.72 -11.09
C SER A 215 0.41 -16.11 -10.69
N GLU A 216 0.26 -17.02 -11.64
CA GLU A 216 -0.08 -18.43 -11.39
C GLU A 216 1.00 -19.13 -10.54
N ALA A 217 2.28 -18.89 -10.83
CA ALA A 217 3.39 -19.45 -10.05
C ALA A 217 3.45 -18.92 -8.61
N MET A 218 3.02 -17.68 -8.38
CA MET A 218 2.81 -17.11 -7.04
C MET A 218 1.62 -17.75 -6.29
N GLY A 219 0.74 -18.46 -7.02
CA GLY A 219 -0.43 -19.15 -6.49
C GLY A 219 -1.73 -18.36 -6.61
N PHE A 220 -1.80 -17.36 -7.49
CA PHE A 220 -3.03 -16.63 -7.74
C PHE A 220 -4.05 -17.51 -8.46
N ASP A 221 -5.27 -17.58 -7.92
CA ASP A 221 -6.36 -18.36 -8.50
C ASP A 221 -7.18 -17.51 -9.49
N PHE A 222 -6.95 -17.71 -10.80
CA PHE A 222 -7.69 -17.04 -11.87
C PHE A 222 -9.12 -17.57 -12.06
N GLU A 223 -9.53 -18.68 -11.44
CA GLU A 223 -10.95 -19.04 -11.36
C GLU A 223 -11.69 -18.18 -10.32
N ALA A 224 -10.96 -17.62 -9.35
CA ALA A 224 -11.44 -16.75 -8.29
C ALA A 224 -11.03 -15.27 -8.49
N GLY A 225 -10.58 -14.90 -9.69
CA GLY A 225 -10.06 -13.57 -9.94
C GLY A 225 -9.71 -13.25 -11.39
N ARG A 226 -9.20 -12.04 -11.63
CA ARG A 226 -8.75 -11.60 -12.96
C ARG A 226 -7.75 -10.45 -12.90
N MET A 227 -6.98 -10.33 -13.98
CA MET A 227 -6.08 -9.21 -14.26
C MET A 227 -6.67 -8.33 -15.38
N ASP A 228 -6.64 -7.01 -15.19
CA ASP A 228 -7.08 -6.02 -16.19
C ASP A 228 -6.08 -4.88 -16.39
N ALA A 229 -6.26 -4.07 -17.43
CA ALA A 229 -5.51 -2.84 -17.63
C ALA A 229 -6.17 -1.65 -16.92
N SER A 230 -5.36 -0.80 -16.29
CA SER A 230 -5.80 0.49 -15.71
C SER A 230 -4.69 1.55 -15.86
N THR A 231 -5.01 2.81 -15.52
CA THR A 231 -4.00 3.89 -15.56
C THR A 231 -3.04 3.80 -14.38
N HIS A 232 -3.55 3.41 -13.21
CA HIS A 232 -2.79 3.20 -11.98
C HIS A 232 -3.11 1.79 -11.48
N PRO A 233 -2.12 0.88 -11.39
CA PRO A 233 -2.32 -0.45 -10.81
C PRO A 233 -2.97 -0.37 -9.43
N PHE A 234 -3.89 -1.29 -9.16
CA PHE A 234 -4.54 -1.48 -7.87
C PHE A 234 -5.17 -2.87 -7.79
N SER A 235 -5.40 -3.31 -6.55
CA SER A 235 -6.15 -4.51 -6.21
C SER A 235 -7.54 -4.14 -5.69
N ALA A 236 -8.53 -4.93 -6.07
CA ALA A 236 -9.92 -4.77 -5.69
C ALA A 236 -10.60 -6.14 -5.64
N GLY A 237 -11.90 -6.16 -5.41
CA GLY A 237 -12.66 -7.38 -5.39
C GLY A 237 -13.95 -7.21 -4.62
N LEU A 238 -14.67 -8.32 -4.50
CA LEU A 238 -15.79 -8.41 -3.58
C LEU A 238 -15.31 -8.99 -2.27
N TRP A 239 -14.81 -10.23 -2.30
CA TRP A 239 -14.41 -11.11 -1.19
C TRP A 239 -13.63 -12.31 -1.77
N PRO A 240 -13.02 -13.20 -0.96
CA PRO A 240 -12.41 -14.43 -1.45
C PRO A 240 -13.35 -15.19 -2.40
N GLY A 241 -12.91 -15.36 -3.65
CA GLY A 241 -13.73 -15.90 -4.74
C GLY A 241 -14.03 -14.91 -5.87
N ASP A 242 -13.82 -13.60 -5.63
CA ASP A 242 -13.77 -12.56 -6.67
C ASP A 242 -12.76 -11.49 -6.23
N THR A 243 -11.48 -11.76 -6.47
CA THR A 243 -10.36 -10.84 -6.24
C THR A 243 -9.78 -10.41 -7.58
N ARG A 244 -9.66 -9.11 -7.81
CA ARG A 244 -9.22 -8.55 -9.08
C ARG A 244 -8.00 -7.70 -8.84
N PHE A 245 -7.14 -7.63 -9.83
CA PHE A 245 -6.09 -6.63 -9.83
C PHE A 245 -5.89 -6.06 -11.21
N THR A 246 -5.23 -4.91 -11.26
CA THR A 246 -4.97 -4.22 -12.51
C THR A 246 -3.50 -3.93 -12.67
N THR A 247 -3.05 -3.79 -13.91
CA THR A 247 -1.68 -3.39 -14.25
C THR A 247 -1.68 -2.31 -15.33
N ARG A 248 -0.50 -1.73 -15.54
CA ARG A 248 -0.22 -0.79 -16.63
C ARG A 248 0.89 -1.38 -17.49
N PHE A 249 0.62 -1.54 -18.77
CA PHE A 249 1.59 -2.01 -19.75
C PHE A 249 2.48 -0.87 -20.26
N ASP A 250 3.75 -1.17 -20.51
CA ASP A 250 4.69 -0.27 -21.16
C ASP A 250 5.49 -1.06 -22.20
N GLU A 251 5.32 -0.74 -23.48
CA GLU A 251 6.01 -1.45 -24.57
C GLU A 251 7.53 -1.21 -24.58
N THR A 252 8.02 -0.25 -23.82
CA THR A 252 9.45 0.11 -23.71
C THR A 252 10.12 -0.40 -22.44
N ASP A 253 9.34 -0.70 -21.41
CA ASP A 253 9.81 -1.25 -20.13
C ASP A 253 8.91 -2.38 -19.61
N PRO A 254 9.26 -3.66 -19.85
CA PRO A 254 8.46 -4.78 -19.40
C PRO A 254 8.57 -4.99 -17.88
N PHE A 255 9.59 -4.43 -17.22
CA PHE A 255 9.78 -4.57 -15.79
C PHE A 255 8.80 -3.68 -15.02
N SER A 256 8.44 -2.51 -15.55
CA SER A 256 7.35 -1.70 -14.99
C SER A 256 6.06 -2.51 -14.88
N CYS A 257 5.69 -3.28 -15.93
CA CYS A 257 4.49 -4.13 -15.88
C CYS A 257 4.69 -5.35 -14.97
N LEU A 258 5.81 -6.08 -15.10
CA LEU A 258 6.09 -7.26 -14.30
C LEU A 258 5.99 -6.96 -12.80
N TYR A 259 6.71 -5.94 -12.33
CA TYR A 259 6.76 -5.65 -10.91
C TYR A 259 5.45 -5.03 -10.39
N ALA A 260 4.73 -4.28 -11.22
CA ALA A 260 3.36 -3.89 -10.89
C ALA A 260 2.44 -5.10 -10.74
N VAL A 261 2.52 -6.09 -11.65
CA VAL A 261 1.74 -7.32 -11.54
C VAL A 261 2.13 -8.11 -10.29
N MET A 262 3.42 -8.30 -10.00
CA MET A 262 3.83 -9.04 -8.80
C MET A 262 3.38 -8.32 -7.52
N HIS A 263 3.47 -6.99 -7.49
CA HIS A 263 2.99 -6.17 -6.39
C HIS A 263 1.50 -6.37 -6.14
N GLU A 264 0.68 -6.16 -7.17
CA GLU A 264 -0.76 -6.30 -7.06
C GLU A 264 -1.20 -7.76 -6.86
N THR A 265 -0.47 -8.73 -7.42
CA THR A 265 -0.72 -10.14 -7.13
C THR A 265 -0.46 -10.45 -5.66
N GLY A 266 0.56 -9.86 -5.04
CA GLY A 266 0.81 -10.05 -3.60
C GLY A 266 -0.31 -9.51 -2.72
N HIS A 267 -0.85 -8.34 -3.06
CA HIS A 267 -2.09 -7.81 -2.46
C HIS A 267 -3.26 -8.77 -2.68
N ALA A 268 -3.50 -9.18 -3.92
CA ALA A 268 -4.60 -10.06 -4.28
C ALA A 268 -4.49 -11.46 -3.63
N LEU A 269 -3.27 -11.95 -3.40
CA LEU A 269 -3.04 -13.17 -2.67
C LEU A 269 -3.48 -13.02 -1.22
N TYR A 270 -3.19 -11.91 -0.53
CA TYR A 270 -3.72 -11.69 0.82
C TYR A 270 -5.25 -11.79 0.82
N GLU A 271 -5.90 -11.05 -0.07
CA GLU A 271 -7.36 -11.03 -0.22
C GLU A 271 -7.93 -12.44 -0.50
N GLN A 272 -7.33 -13.22 -1.41
CA GLN A 272 -7.76 -14.60 -1.67
C GLN A 272 -7.56 -15.54 -0.48
N GLY A 273 -6.66 -15.19 0.44
CA GLY A 273 -6.36 -15.97 1.64
C GLY A 273 -7.17 -15.61 2.88
N LEU A 274 -7.98 -14.55 2.83
CA LEU A 274 -8.86 -14.19 3.94
C LEU A 274 -9.85 -15.34 4.21
N SER A 275 -10.20 -15.53 5.49
CA SER A 275 -11.04 -16.66 5.90
C SER A 275 -12.46 -16.54 5.34
N LYS A 276 -12.86 -17.53 4.51
CA LYS A 276 -14.21 -17.63 3.95
C LYS A 276 -15.29 -17.74 5.04
N GLU A 277 -14.97 -18.28 6.20
CA GLU A 277 -15.91 -18.40 7.33
C GLU A 277 -16.30 -17.04 7.92
N HIS A 278 -15.40 -16.05 7.82
CA HIS A 278 -15.59 -14.69 8.33
C HIS A 278 -15.94 -13.67 7.23
N THR A 279 -16.38 -14.14 6.06
CA THR A 279 -16.80 -13.28 4.94
C THR A 279 -17.83 -12.22 5.37
N LEU A 280 -17.65 -10.99 4.91
CA LEU A 280 -18.52 -9.83 5.19
C LEU A 280 -18.55 -9.45 6.68
N THR A 281 -17.42 -9.59 7.37
CA THR A 281 -17.26 -9.20 8.78
C THR A 281 -15.90 -8.54 8.98
N PRO A 282 -15.73 -7.64 9.97
CA PRO A 282 -14.44 -7.01 10.24
C PRO A 282 -13.32 -8.02 10.52
N ARG A 283 -13.61 -9.10 11.27
CA ARG A 283 -12.66 -10.20 11.50
C ARG A 283 -12.12 -10.78 10.19
N GLY A 284 -12.96 -10.84 9.16
CA GLY A 284 -12.58 -11.36 7.84
C GLY A 284 -11.85 -10.36 6.95
N ASP A 285 -11.80 -9.06 7.29
CA ASP A 285 -11.12 -8.03 6.49
C ASP A 285 -9.60 -8.04 6.72
N ALA A 286 -8.85 -7.52 5.75
CA ALA A 286 -7.43 -7.18 5.92
C ALA A 286 -7.23 -6.15 7.05
N VAL A 287 -6.19 -6.34 7.86
CA VAL A 287 -6.04 -5.63 9.16
C VAL A 287 -5.57 -4.18 9.03
N SER A 288 -4.71 -3.87 8.07
CA SER A 288 -4.20 -2.52 7.83
C SER A 288 -3.53 -2.40 6.47
N LEU A 289 -3.28 -1.16 6.06
CA LEU A 289 -2.51 -0.88 4.85
C LEU A 289 -1.06 -1.36 4.96
N GLY A 290 -0.43 -1.24 6.14
CA GLY A 290 0.94 -1.71 6.34
C GLY A 290 1.09 -3.21 6.13
N VAL A 291 0.20 -4.02 6.73
CA VAL A 291 0.22 -5.49 6.52
C VAL A 291 -0.15 -5.84 5.08
N HIS A 292 -1.09 -5.12 4.47
CA HIS A 292 -1.48 -5.35 3.09
C HIS A 292 -0.32 -5.08 2.10
N GLU A 293 0.39 -3.96 2.29
CA GLU A 293 1.62 -3.60 1.56
C GLU A 293 2.76 -4.58 1.83
N SER A 294 2.82 -5.19 3.01
CA SER A 294 3.85 -6.19 3.27
C SER A 294 3.71 -7.42 2.38
N GLN A 295 2.47 -7.79 2.02
CA GLN A 295 2.23 -8.91 1.12
C GLN A 295 2.64 -8.55 -0.32
N SER A 296 2.33 -7.34 -0.80
CA SER A 296 2.76 -6.90 -2.13
C SER A 296 4.28 -6.81 -2.24
N ARG A 297 4.95 -6.17 -1.26
CA ARG A 297 6.41 -5.98 -1.25
C ARG A 297 7.19 -7.28 -1.08
N PHE A 298 6.68 -8.23 -0.30
CA PHE A 298 7.27 -9.56 -0.18
C PHE A 298 7.39 -10.22 -1.57
N TRP A 299 6.28 -10.29 -2.31
CA TRP A 299 6.28 -10.93 -3.62
C TRP A 299 7.00 -10.12 -4.70
N GLU A 300 6.76 -8.82 -4.78
CA GLU A 300 7.41 -7.93 -5.76
C GLU A 300 8.93 -7.94 -5.61
N ASN A 301 9.43 -7.70 -4.40
CA ASN A 301 10.84 -7.36 -4.19
C ASN A 301 11.65 -8.55 -3.68
N GLN A 302 11.18 -9.17 -2.60
CA GLN A 302 11.94 -10.20 -1.91
C GLN A 302 11.93 -11.53 -2.66
N ILE A 303 10.87 -11.79 -3.43
CA ILE A 303 10.83 -12.91 -4.38
C ILE A 303 11.21 -12.44 -5.79
N GLY A 304 10.49 -11.47 -6.36
CA GLY A 304 10.60 -11.10 -7.78
C GLY A 304 11.86 -10.35 -8.22
N ARG A 305 12.58 -9.69 -7.31
CA ARG A 305 13.82 -8.96 -7.61
C ARG A 305 15.05 -9.72 -7.10
N THR A 306 15.13 -11.00 -7.45
CA THR A 306 16.23 -11.90 -7.08
C THR A 306 16.76 -12.67 -8.29
N THR A 307 18.01 -13.13 -8.20
CA THR A 307 18.57 -14.07 -9.19
C THR A 307 17.81 -15.40 -9.17
N ALA A 308 17.36 -15.86 -8.00
CA ALA A 308 16.59 -17.09 -7.83
C ALA A 308 15.28 -17.08 -8.62
N PHE A 309 14.55 -15.96 -8.61
CA PHE A 309 13.35 -15.77 -9.44
C PHE A 309 13.69 -15.82 -10.92
N TRP A 310 14.72 -15.09 -11.36
CA TRP A 310 15.09 -15.05 -12.77
C TRP A 310 15.62 -16.39 -13.31
N ASN A 311 16.16 -17.27 -12.46
CA ASN A 311 16.50 -18.65 -12.86
C ASN A 311 15.26 -19.43 -13.38
N VAL A 312 14.08 -19.10 -12.87
CA VAL A 312 12.81 -19.75 -13.24
C VAL A 312 12.07 -18.95 -14.30
N ALA A 313 12.00 -17.63 -14.14
CA ALA A 313 11.20 -16.75 -14.99
C ALA A 313 11.85 -16.44 -16.34
N LEU A 314 13.18 -16.47 -16.45
CA LEU A 314 13.89 -16.12 -17.69
C LEU A 314 13.46 -16.98 -18.91
N PRO A 315 13.32 -18.32 -18.82
CA PRO A 315 12.76 -19.10 -19.91
C PRO A 315 11.37 -18.64 -20.36
N TRP A 316 10.50 -18.24 -19.42
CA TRP A 316 9.15 -17.76 -19.72
C TRP A 316 9.18 -16.39 -20.37
N PHE A 317 10.07 -15.52 -19.90
CA PHE A 317 10.31 -14.21 -20.50
C PHE A 317 10.82 -14.35 -21.94
N LYS A 318 11.79 -15.24 -22.19
CA LYS A 318 12.36 -15.49 -23.51
C LYS A 318 11.36 -16.13 -24.49
N GLU A 319 10.40 -16.92 -23.98
CA GLU A 319 9.29 -17.47 -24.75
C GLU A 319 8.41 -16.35 -25.35
N GLN A 320 8.11 -15.31 -24.57
CA GLN A 320 7.30 -14.18 -25.01
C GLN A 320 8.10 -13.12 -25.77
N PHE A 321 9.41 -13.02 -25.50
CA PHE A 321 10.31 -12.03 -26.08
C PHE A 321 11.58 -12.67 -26.65
N PRO A 322 11.48 -13.45 -27.75
CA PRO A 322 12.61 -14.19 -28.31
C PRO A 322 13.76 -13.29 -28.78
N ASP A 323 13.45 -12.05 -29.17
CA ASP A 323 14.42 -11.04 -29.64
C ASP A 323 15.10 -10.29 -28.48
N SER A 324 14.74 -10.56 -27.23
CA SER A 324 15.47 -10.02 -26.08
C SER A 324 16.93 -10.49 -26.11
N PRO A 325 17.89 -9.74 -25.54
CA PRO A 325 19.26 -10.21 -25.39
C PRO A 325 19.35 -11.54 -24.64
N ASP A 326 20.47 -12.25 -24.79
CA ASP A 326 20.76 -13.46 -24.01
C ASP A 326 21.26 -13.08 -22.61
N TRP A 327 20.38 -12.42 -21.84
CA TRP A 327 20.67 -12.02 -20.48
C TRP A 327 20.83 -13.23 -19.56
N THR A 328 21.72 -13.12 -18.58
CA THR A 328 21.75 -14.06 -17.45
C THR A 328 20.74 -13.64 -16.37
N PRO A 329 20.32 -14.57 -15.50
CA PRO A 329 19.52 -14.24 -14.32
C PRO A 329 20.13 -13.15 -13.44
N GLU A 330 21.45 -13.13 -13.27
CA GLU A 330 22.17 -12.10 -12.53
C GLU A 330 22.11 -10.73 -13.22
N GLU A 331 22.19 -10.68 -14.54
CA GLU A 331 22.06 -9.44 -15.30
C GLU A 331 20.67 -8.84 -15.16
N LEU A 332 19.62 -9.66 -15.28
CA LEU A 332 18.24 -9.23 -15.07
C LEU A 332 17.97 -8.79 -13.64
N ASN A 333 18.50 -9.53 -12.66
CA ASN A 333 18.44 -9.14 -11.26
C ASN A 333 19.13 -7.77 -11.02
N ARG A 334 20.25 -7.50 -11.70
CA ARG A 334 20.91 -6.19 -11.61
C ARG A 334 20.10 -5.08 -12.27
N ILE A 335 19.49 -5.32 -13.43
CA ILE A 335 18.61 -4.32 -14.08
C ILE A 335 17.45 -3.96 -13.14
N ALA A 336 16.81 -4.97 -12.56
CA ALA A 336 15.66 -4.82 -11.67
C ALA A 336 15.96 -4.11 -10.33
N ASN A 337 17.22 -4.02 -9.93
CA ASN A 337 17.67 -3.44 -8.66
C ASN A 337 18.61 -2.24 -8.87
N THR A 338 18.45 -1.54 -9.99
CA THR A 338 19.14 -0.27 -10.24
C THR A 338 18.67 0.76 -9.21
N VAL A 339 19.63 1.43 -8.56
CA VAL A 339 19.35 2.48 -7.57
C VAL A 339 19.49 3.85 -8.23
N SER A 340 18.56 4.76 -7.96
CA SER A 340 18.65 6.11 -8.48
C SER A 340 18.21 7.15 -7.45
N LYS A 341 18.81 8.34 -7.52
CA LYS A 341 18.35 9.53 -6.79
C LYS A 341 17.15 10.18 -7.50
N GLY A 342 16.19 9.36 -7.91
CA GLY A 342 15.00 9.79 -8.64
C GLY A 342 14.07 10.64 -7.78
N PHE A 343 13.27 11.50 -8.41
CA PHE A 343 12.35 12.37 -7.68
C PHE A 343 11.01 11.71 -7.38
N ILE A 344 10.62 10.70 -8.16
CA ILE A 344 9.27 10.12 -8.17
C ILE A 344 9.21 8.90 -7.24
N ARG A 345 8.45 9.01 -6.15
CA ARG A 345 8.32 7.93 -5.16
C ARG A 345 7.85 6.61 -5.75
N VAL A 346 6.86 6.62 -6.64
CA VAL A 346 6.30 5.38 -7.24
C VAL A 346 7.26 4.68 -8.20
N GLU A 347 8.35 5.35 -8.59
CA GLU A 347 9.42 4.82 -9.46
C GLU A 347 10.71 4.57 -8.66
N ALA A 348 10.71 4.86 -7.35
CA ALA A 348 11.90 4.74 -6.51
C ALA A 348 12.25 3.28 -6.21
N ASP A 349 13.54 3.00 -6.14
CA ASP A 349 14.09 1.70 -5.80
C ASP A 349 13.98 1.36 -4.31
N GLU A 350 14.29 0.12 -3.91
CA GLU A 350 14.10 -0.32 -2.51
C GLU A 350 14.95 0.45 -1.48
N VAL A 351 16.08 1.04 -1.90
CA VAL A 351 16.96 1.82 -1.01
C VAL A 351 16.37 3.20 -0.79
N THR A 352 15.88 3.84 -1.85
CA THR A 352 15.44 5.25 -1.83
C THR A 352 13.95 5.41 -1.51
N TYR A 353 13.11 4.42 -1.82
CA TYR A 353 11.65 4.48 -1.65
C TYR A 353 11.23 4.89 -0.23
N ASN A 354 11.86 4.27 0.79
CA ASN A 354 11.54 4.59 2.18
C ASN A 354 11.93 6.04 2.53
N LEU A 355 13.02 6.59 1.98
CA LEU A 355 13.39 8.00 2.18
C LEU A 355 12.31 8.97 1.64
N HIS A 356 11.68 8.64 0.51
CA HIS A 356 10.55 9.42 -0.01
C HIS A 356 9.35 9.40 0.95
N VAL A 357 9.01 8.24 1.51
CA VAL A 357 7.93 8.08 2.49
C VAL A 357 8.24 8.87 3.77
N MET A 358 9.46 8.73 4.28
CA MET A 358 9.96 9.48 5.43
C MET A 358 9.82 10.98 5.27
N LEU A 359 10.13 11.51 4.08
CA LEU A 359 10.06 12.95 3.82
C LEU A 359 8.62 13.45 3.97
N ARG A 360 7.65 12.70 3.46
CA ARG A 360 6.22 13.04 3.59
C ARG A 360 5.75 12.93 5.03
N TYR A 361 6.15 11.89 5.74
CA TYR A 361 5.86 11.72 7.16
C TYR A 361 6.36 12.91 7.99
N GLU A 362 7.61 13.35 7.78
CA GLU A 362 8.17 14.52 8.48
C GLU A 362 7.43 15.81 8.14
N ILE A 363 7.08 16.02 6.87
CA ILE A 363 6.31 17.20 6.46
C ILE A 363 4.90 17.18 7.07
N GLU A 364 4.21 16.05 7.08
CA GLU A 364 2.87 15.96 7.67
C GLU A 364 2.90 16.22 9.18
N LYS A 365 3.89 15.68 9.90
CA LYS A 365 4.13 16.04 11.31
C LYS A 365 4.28 17.55 11.47
N LYS A 366 5.06 18.19 10.60
CA LYS A 366 5.23 19.65 10.63
C LYS A 366 3.92 20.40 10.41
N ILE A 367 3.09 19.96 9.47
CA ILE A 367 1.78 20.57 9.21
C ILE A 367 0.84 20.48 10.43
N PHE A 368 0.72 19.28 11.02
CA PHE A 368 -0.32 19.00 12.03
C PHE A 368 0.13 19.22 13.47
N ASN A 369 1.41 19.01 13.79
CA ASN A 369 1.94 19.18 15.14
C ASN A 369 2.65 20.52 15.33
N GLU A 370 3.34 21.01 14.29
CA GLU A 370 4.13 22.26 14.36
C GLU A 370 3.44 23.46 13.68
N ASN A 371 2.28 23.25 13.03
CA ASN A 371 1.56 24.27 12.25
C ASN A 371 2.36 24.92 11.12
N LEU A 372 3.16 24.11 10.40
CA LEU A 372 3.85 24.56 9.19
C LEU A 372 2.87 25.21 8.19
N PRO A 373 3.12 26.46 7.75
CA PRO A 373 2.31 27.09 6.72
C PRO A 373 2.38 26.33 5.40
N VAL A 374 1.22 26.09 4.77
CA VAL A 374 1.15 25.38 3.48
C VAL A 374 1.95 26.09 2.38
N ALA A 375 2.09 27.42 2.47
CA ALA A 375 2.88 28.23 1.55
C ALA A 375 4.39 27.89 1.56
N GLU A 376 4.90 27.33 2.66
CA GLU A 376 6.32 26.99 2.84
C GLU A 376 6.65 25.56 2.36
N LEU A 377 5.64 24.78 1.94
CA LEU A 377 5.82 23.37 1.55
C LEU A 377 6.84 23.16 0.43
N PRO A 378 6.89 23.96 -0.65
CA PRO A 378 7.91 23.76 -1.68
C PRO A 378 9.33 23.91 -1.13
N GLU A 379 9.57 24.90 -0.26
CA GLU A 379 10.89 25.16 0.31
C GLU A 379 11.31 24.05 1.28
N VAL A 380 10.42 23.63 2.18
CA VAL A 380 10.67 22.54 3.12
C VAL A 380 10.93 21.23 2.38
N TRP A 381 10.12 20.93 1.38
CA TRP A 381 10.29 19.75 0.52
C TRP A 381 11.67 19.74 -0.13
N ASN A 382 12.01 20.83 -0.83
CA ASN A 382 13.25 20.92 -1.59
C ASN A 382 14.48 20.85 -0.68
N SER A 383 14.39 21.45 0.50
CA SER A 383 15.47 21.41 1.50
C SER A 383 15.71 19.98 2.02
N MET A 384 14.64 19.26 2.41
CA MET A 384 14.76 17.87 2.86
C MET A 384 15.25 16.94 1.74
N PHE A 385 14.80 17.17 0.50
CA PHE A 385 15.23 16.38 -0.65
C PHE A 385 16.73 16.58 -0.92
N ALA A 386 17.19 17.83 -0.92
CA ALA A 386 18.61 18.15 -1.07
C ALA A 386 19.46 17.52 0.05
N GLU A 387 19.00 17.56 1.31
CA GLU A 387 19.71 16.98 2.44
C GLU A 387 19.86 15.45 2.33
N TRP A 388 18.81 14.74 1.92
CA TRP A 388 18.79 13.27 2.00
C TRP A 388 19.20 12.58 0.70
N PHE A 389 18.90 13.18 -0.45
CA PHE A 389 19.19 12.63 -1.77
C PHE A 389 20.39 13.30 -2.45
N ASP A 390 20.85 14.45 -1.94
CA ASP A 390 21.97 15.21 -2.50
C ASP A 390 21.74 15.56 -3.97
N VAL A 391 20.53 16.08 -4.26
CA VAL A 391 20.10 16.63 -5.56
C VAL A 391 19.10 17.76 -5.37
N GLU A 392 19.09 18.73 -6.28
CA GLU A 392 18.13 19.84 -6.29
C GLU A 392 16.84 19.44 -7.03
N VAL A 393 15.68 19.71 -6.43
CA VAL A 393 14.38 19.47 -7.07
C VAL A 393 14.16 20.49 -8.20
N PRO A 394 13.95 20.07 -9.44
CA PRO A 394 13.97 20.99 -10.57
C PRO A 394 12.69 21.85 -10.70
N ASN A 395 11.55 21.36 -10.22
CA ASN A 395 10.26 22.06 -10.23
C ASN A 395 9.21 21.33 -9.36
N ASP A 396 8.08 21.99 -9.09
CA ASP A 396 7.05 21.50 -8.16
C ASP A 396 6.36 20.21 -8.62
N ALA A 397 6.21 20.00 -9.94
CA ALA A 397 5.55 18.81 -10.51
C ALA A 397 6.25 17.49 -10.15
N VAL A 398 7.57 17.52 -10.00
CA VAL A 398 8.38 16.40 -9.49
C VAL A 398 8.82 16.62 -8.03
N GLY A 399 8.44 17.75 -7.44
CA GLY A 399 8.61 18.08 -6.03
C GLY A 399 7.34 17.79 -5.24
N CYS A 400 6.87 18.79 -4.49
CA CYS A 400 5.73 18.67 -3.57
C CYS A 400 4.37 18.36 -4.24
N LEU A 401 4.23 18.54 -5.56
CA LEU A 401 3.01 18.18 -6.31
C LEU A 401 3.04 16.75 -6.86
N GLN A 402 4.12 16.00 -6.69
CA GLN A 402 4.29 14.73 -7.42
C GLN A 402 3.20 13.69 -7.09
N ASP A 403 2.74 13.65 -5.84
CA ASP A 403 1.79 12.67 -5.32
C ASP A 403 0.39 13.27 -5.16
N ILE A 404 -0.60 12.40 -5.38
CA ILE A 404 -2.02 12.75 -5.33
C ILE A 404 -2.58 12.83 -3.91
N HIS A 405 -1.96 12.16 -2.93
CA HIS A 405 -2.55 11.86 -1.62
C HIS A 405 -3.05 13.08 -0.86
N TRP A 406 -2.27 14.18 -0.83
CA TRP A 406 -2.68 15.40 -0.15
C TRP A 406 -3.87 16.09 -0.83
N SER A 407 -4.06 15.93 -2.14
CA SER A 407 -5.27 16.39 -2.83
C SER A 407 -6.52 15.58 -2.46
N MET A 408 -6.33 14.34 -1.99
CA MET A 408 -7.39 13.49 -1.45
C MET A 408 -7.62 13.70 0.06
N GLY A 409 -6.84 14.57 0.71
CA GLY A 409 -6.86 14.71 2.18
C GLY A 409 -6.37 13.47 2.93
N ALA A 410 -5.59 12.59 2.27
CA ALA A 410 -5.07 11.36 2.84
C ALA A 410 -3.74 11.61 3.60
N PHE A 411 -3.86 12.23 4.76
CA PHE A 411 -2.75 12.49 5.70
C PHE A 411 -2.65 11.38 6.74
N GLY A 412 -1.46 10.95 7.13
CA GLY A 412 -1.19 9.75 7.92
C GLY A 412 -1.10 8.47 7.08
N TYR A 413 -1.32 8.57 5.77
CA TYR A 413 -1.35 7.42 4.85
C TYR A 413 0.07 6.92 4.52
N PHE A 414 0.96 7.81 4.09
CA PHE A 414 2.27 7.40 3.55
C PHE A 414 3.10 6.47 4.43
N PRO A 415 3.14 6.62 5.77
CA PRO A 415 3.95 5.76 6.63
C PRO A 415 3.63 4.27 6.51
N THR A 416 2.41 3.91 6.10
CA THR A 416 2.01 2.51 5.89
C THR A 416 2.81 1.83 4.79
N TYR A 417 3.24 2.58 3.76
CA TYR A 417 4.11 2.04 2.71
C TYR A 417 5.46 1.56 3.25
N THR A 418 6.07 2.32 4.16
CA THR A 418 7.33 1.91 4.80
C THR A 418 7.10 0.74 5.75
N LEU A 419 6.01 0.75 6.53
CA LEU A 419 5.67 -0.40 7.38
C LEU A 419 5.53 -1.70 6.57
N GLY A 420 4.93 -1.63 5.37
CA GLY A 420 4.89 -2.77 4.45
C GLY A 420 6.27 -3.36 4.15
N ASN A 421 7.26 -2.51 3.81
CA ASN A 421 8.63 -2.97 3.60
C ASN A 421 9.26 -3.60 4.86
N LEU A 422 9.00 -3.03 6.04
CA LEU A 422 9.55 -3.54 7.30
C LEU A 422 8.94 -4.90 7.65
N TYR A 423 7.61 -4.99 7.62
CA TYR A 423 6.88 -6.21 7.89
C TYR A 423 7.24 -7.31 6.88
N ALA A 424 7.38 -6.99 5.59
CA ALA A 424 7.76 -7.96 4.56
C ALA A 424 9.10 -8.60 4.91
N ALA A 425 10.13 -7.81 5.25
CA ALA A 425 11.44 -8.33 5.61
C ALA A 425 11.44 -9.12 6.93
N GLN A 426 10.63 -8.69 7.90
CA GLN A 426 10.49 -9.42 9.16
C GLN A 426 9.79 -10.77 8.95
N LEU A 427 8.79 -10.84 8.07
CA LEU A 427 8.13 -12.08 7.67
C LEU A 427 9.08 -12.99 6.89
N LEU A 428 9.88 -12.44 5.96
CA LEU A 428 10.89 -13.19 5.23
C LEU A 428 11.90 -13.84 6.16
N GLU A 429 12.46 -13.08 7.11
CA GLU A 429 13.45 -13.61 8.05
C GLU A 429 12.85 -14.69 8.97
N ALA A 430 11.61 -14.51 9.44
CA ALA A 430 10.90 -15.54 10.21
C ALA A 430 10.65 -16.80 9.36
N MET A 431 10.25 -16.63 8.10
CA MET A 431 10.01 -17.72 7.16
C MET A 431 11.32 -18.48 6.87
N GLU A 432 12.43 -17.80 6.61
CA GLU A 432 13.76 -18.39 6.40
C GLU A 432 14.18 -19.30 7.56
N ASN A 433 13.95 -18.84 8.80
CA ASN A 433 14.28 -19.60 10.00
C ASN A 433 13.44 -20.89 10.14
N GLU A 434 12.23 -20.95 9.59
CA GLU A 434 11.31 -22.08 9.73
C GLU A 434 11.37 -23.07 8.57
N ILE A 435 11.40 -22.58 7.33
CA ILE A 435 11.31 -23.43 6.11
C ILE A 435 12.62 -23.51 5.33
N GLY A 436 13.66 -22.78 5.74
CA GLY A 436 15.00 -22.83 5.19
C GLY A 436 15.27 -21.78 4.11
N ASP A 437 16.29 -22.03 3.28
CA ASP A 437 16.78 -21.12 2.24
C ASP A 437 15.69 -20.81 1.19
N ILE A 438 15.21 -19.56 1.19
CA ILE A 438 14.14 -19.10 0.33
C ILE A 438 14.59 -19.02 -1.13
N ASP A 439 15.82 -18.59 -1.41
CA ASP A 439 16.35 -18.55 -2.78
C ASP A 439 16.42 -19.97 -3.38
N ALA A 440 16.75 -20.98 -2.56
CA ALA A 440 16.72 -22.38 -2.96
C ALA A 440 15.30 -22.91 -3.20
N ILE A 441 14.28 -22.40 -2.51
CA ILE A 441 12.87 -22.70 -2.78
C ILE A 441 12.44 -22.03 -4.09
N VAL A 442 12.69 -20.72 -4.22
CA VAL A 442 12.31 -19.92 -5.39
C VAL A 442 12.90 -20.50 -6.66
N SER A 443 14.18 -20.91 -6.64
CA SER A 443 14.89 -21.49 -7.78
C SER A 443 14.32 -22.84 -8.26
N LYS A 444 13.46 -23.52 -7.49
CA LYS A 444 12.78 -24.75 -7.92
C LYS A 444 11.56 -24.47 -8.80
N GLY A 445 11.05 -23.24 -8.77
CA GLY A 445 9.86 -22.82 -9.51
C GLY A 445 8.52 -23.27 -8.91
N ASP A 446 8.52 -23.81 -7.70
CA ASP A 446 7.32 -24.07 -6.90
C ASP A 446 7.36 -23.21 -5.63
N TRP A 447 6.58 -22.12 -5.63
CA TRP A 447 6.53 -21.14 -4.55
C TRP A 447 5.38 -21.39 -3.57
N SER A 448 4.67 -22.52 -3.72
CA SER A 448 3.49 -22.85 -2.91
C SER A 448 3.79 -22.90 -1.41
N SER A 449 4.99 -23.35 -1.04
CA SER A 449 5.43 -23.38 0.37
C SER A 449 5.50 -22.00 1.02
N LEU A 450 5.87 -20.96 0.27
CA LEU A 450 5.91 -19.58 0.76
C LEU A 450 4.48 -19.09 1.06
N LEU A 451 3.56 -19.32 0.11
CA LEU A 451 2.15 -18.96 0.26
C LEU A 451 1.49 -19.74 1.40
N GLN A 452 1.75 -21.05 1.51
CA GLN A 452 1.25 -21.91 2.59
C GLN A 452 1.75 -21.48 3.97
N TRP A 453 2.94 -20.87 4.05
CA TRP A 453 3.45 -20.32 5.30
C TRP A 453 2.68 -19.05 5.71
N LEU A 454 2.41 -18.15 4.76
CA LEU A 454 1.72 -16.88 4.96
C LEU A 454 0.22 -17.06 5.29
N ARG A 455 -0.46 -18.02 4.65
CA ARG A 455 -1.91 -18.25 4.79
C ARG A 455 -2.40 -18.31 6.25
N PRO A 456 -1.94 -19.26 7.09
CA PRO A 456 -2.45 -19.36 8.46
C PRO A 456 -1.89 -18.29 9.40
N ARG A 457 -0.75 -17.67 9.07
CA ARG A 457 -0.07 -16.69 9.96
C ARG A 457 -0.57 -15.27 9.77
N ILE A 458 -0.94 -14.90 8.54
CA ILE A 458 -1.34 -13.54 8.16
C ILE A 458 -2.72 -13.56 7.54
N HIS A 459 -2.92 -14.33 6.47
CA HIS A 459 -4.10 -14.16 5.61
C HIS A 459 -5.39 -14.57 6.31
N GLU A 460 -5.44 -15.78 6.86
CA GLU A 460 -6.61 -16.32 7.55
C GLU A 460 -6.94 -15.55 8.84
N GLN A 461 -5.95 -14.85 9.41
CA GLN A 461 -6.12 -14.07 10.64
C GLN A 461 -6.90 -12.77 10.43
N GLY A 462 -6.97 -12.24 9.20
CA GLY A 462 -7.68 -10.99 8.90
C GLY A 462 -7.43 -9.93 9.97
N SER A 463 -8.49 -9.30 10.46
CA SER A 463 -8.43 -8.28 11.54
C SER A 463 -8.70 -8.87 12.93
N LYS A 464 -8.34 -10.12 13.19
CA LYS A 464 -8.48 -10.72 14.53
C LYS A 464 -7.71 -9.95 15.58
N MET A 465 -6.46 -9.62 15.25
CA MET A 465 -5.49 -8.91 16.06
C MET A 465 -5.27 -7.50 15.52
N THR A 466 -4.65 -6.62 16.29
CA THR A 466 -4.09 -5.38 15.74
C THR A 466 -2.91 -5.69 14.79
N PRO A 467 -2.51 -4.75 13.90
CA PRO A 467 -1.41 -5.01 12.97
C PRO A 467 -0.10 -5.43 13.66
N ALA A 468 0.29 -4.71 14.72
CA ALA A 468 1.52 -5.01 15.47
C ALA A 468 1.47 -6.39 16.14
N GLU A 469 0.33 -6.74 16.76
CA GLU A 469 0.11 -8.06 17.37
C GLU A 469 0.15 -9.18 16.33
N LEU A 470 -0.41 -8.96 15.12
CA LEU A 470 -0.37 -9.94 14.04
C LEU A 470 1.07 -10.20 13.58
N ILE A 471 1.86 -9.14 13.35
CA ILE A 471 3.27 -9.27 12.97
C ILE A 471 4.08 -9.94 14.07
N GLU A 472 3.85 -9.57 15.33
CA GLU A 472 4.51 -10.24 16.47
C GLU A 472 4.12 -11.71 16.59
N SER A 473 2.83 -12.05 16.42
CA SER A 473 2.38 -13.43 16.43
C SER A 473 2.97 -14.25 15.28
N ALA A 474 3.18 -13.66 14.10
CA ALA A 474 3.70 -14.35 12.93
C ALA A 474 5.22 -14.52 12.95
N THR A 475 5.94 -13.63 13.64
CA THR A 475 7.42 -13.52 13.56
C THR A 475 8.13 -13.74 14.89
N GLY A 476 7.40 -13.75 16.00
CA GLY A 476 7.91 -13.91 17.36
C GLY A 476 8.53 -12.65 17.98
N SER A 477 8.44 -11.49 17.33
CA SER A 477 8.96 -10.22 17.85
C SER A 477 8.14 -9.02 17.35
N PRO A 478 8.08 -7.90 18.10
CA PRO A 478 7.34 -6.71 17.66
C PRO A 478 7.92 -6.12 16.36
N PRO A 479 7.16 -5.28 15.63
CA PRO A 479 7.66 -4.52 14.49
C PRO A 479 9.03 -3.88 14.70
N SER A 480 9.95 -4.15 13.77
CA SER A 480 11.33 -3.66 13.84
C SER A 480 11.87 -3.28 12.46
N PRO A 481 12.75 -2.27 12.33
CA PRO A 481 13.36 -1.92 11.06
C PRO A 481 14.56 -2.82 10.74
N GLU A 482 15.06 -3.58 11.72
CA GLU A 482 16.32 -4.31 11.63
C GLU A 482 16.32 -5.45 10.59
N PRO A 483 15.25 -6.27 10.44
CA PRO A 483 15.19 -7.27 9.36
C PRO A 483 15.31 -6.64 7.97
N PHE A 484 14.57 -5.54 7.73
CA PHE A 484 14.65 -4.81 6.45
C PHE A 484 16.03 -4.25 6.20
N LEU A 485 16.66 -3.66 7.23
CA LEU A 485 17.99 -3.09 7.09
C LEU A 485 19.06 -4.16 6.82
N ARG A 486 18.98 -5.34 7.47
CA ARG A 486 19.85 -6.48 7.14
C ARG A 486 19.65 -6.95 5.69
N TYR A 487 18.39 -7.10 5.27
CA TYR A 487 18.03 -7.51 3.92
C TYR A 487 18.60 -6.54 2.87
N VAL A 488 18.30 -5.24 3.00
CA VAL A 488 18.66 -4.25 1.99
C VAL A 488 20.19 -4.01 1.96
N GLU A 489 20.87 -3.97 3.12
CA GLU A 489 22.32 -3.83 3.13
C GLU A 489 23.04 -5.07 2.59
N GLY A 490 22.55 -6.28 2.91
CA GLY A 490 23.10 -7.51 2.38
C GLY A 490 22.94 -7.59 0.86
N LYS A 491 21.72 -7.40 0.36
CA LYS A 491 21.40 -7.42 -1.07
C LYS A 491 22.20 -6.38 -1.85
N TYR A 492 22.11 -5.11 -1.45
CA TYR A 492 22.76 -4.03 -2.21
C TYR A 492 24.28 -3.98 -1.99
N GLY A 493 24.79 -4.47 -0.85
CA GLY A 493 26.22 -4.69 -0.64
C GLY A 493 26.80 -5.71 -1.62
N MET A 494 26.11 -6.83 -1.85
CA MET A 494 26.50 -7.80 -2.88
C MET A 494 26.36 -7.24 -4.30
N LEU A 495 25.25 -6.57 -4.60
CA LEU A 495 24.98 -6.05 -5.94
C LEU A 495 26.01 -4.99 -6.34
N TYR A 496 26.40 -4.09 -5.44
CA TYR A 496 27.30 -2.96 -5.76
C TYR A 496 28.75 -3.16 -5.28
N GLY A 497 29.06 -4.28 -4.59
CA GLY A 497 30.40 -4.63 -4.13
C GLY A 497 30.94 -3.71 -3.03
N LEU A 498 30.13 -3.47 -1.99
CA LEU A 498 30.37 -2.49 -0.92
C LEU A 498 31.06 -3.03 0.33
#